data_AF-A0A2A7B1I5-F1
#
_entry.id   AF-A0A2A7B1I5-F1
#
_cell.length_a   1.000
_cell.length_b   1.000
_cell.length_c   1.000
_cell.angle_alpha   90.00
_cell.angle_beta   90.00
_cell.angle_gamma   90.00
#
_symmetry.space_group_name_H-M   'P 1'
#
loop_
_entity.id
_entity.type
_entity.pdbx_description
1 polymer ?
#
loop_
_entity_poly.entity_id
_entity_poly.type
_entity_poly.pdbx_seq_one_letter_code
_entity_poly.pdbx_strand_id
1 'polypeptide(L)'
;MKDDAVIKDNEAVYLLNEQTYLHLRENLQGVGYEVFDKNSPLPVEEGQIPPEALGNTQRRIETARAYYLAEHQDEPVGRIQNVAVTTLEKFRSGVRRRRNLAPRSLPDNDVRFIDPMYNELFRVPDGGVVQMTYPDGHQRSEKVEYLDDYHMKIGSSVQHICEFAERMARSHAIVEPEPLTQQEQRAWNLEYDYYLTVQADNGSWDYALYQGDCCLLERGKIDAPELMIEEVRDEILYSHNLRNKDCIPLTQEEFAQKLADRNEVQSYRMKQFQQSGHDCYLVMQLQQDADPALRFAAMR
;
A
#
# COMPACT_ATOMS: atom_id res chain seq x y z
N MET A 1 -17.52 -18.56 -12.62
CA MET A 1 -17.19 -17.20 -13.04
C MET A 1 -18.13 -16.25 -12.31
N LYS A 2 -17.64 -15.66 -11.22
CA LYS A 2 -18.22 -14.45 -10.65
C LYS A 2 -17.22 -13.37 -11.04
N ASP A 3 -17.50 -12.74 -12.17
CA ASP A 3 -16.89 -11.47 -12.52
C ASP A 3 -17.36 -10.41 -11.52
N ASP A 4 -16.58 -9.34 -11.44
CA ASP A 4 -16.76 -8.15 -10.61
C ASP A 4 -16.08 -8.19 -9.23
N ALA A 5 -14.79 -8.56 -9.24
CA ALA A 5 -13.78 -7.79 -8.50
C ALA A 5 -13.22 -6.69 -9.42
N VAL A 6 -14.10 -5.88 -10.01
CA VAL A 6 -13.72 -4.64 -10.68
C VAL A 6 -13.68 -3.60 -9.58
N ILE A 7 -12.49 -3.08 -9.31
CA ILE A 7 -12.31 -1.99 -8.37
C ILE A 7 -13.19 -0.82 -8.86
N LYS A 8 -13.68 -0.02 -7.92
CA LYS A 8 -14.44 1.21 -8.16
C LYS A 8 -13.51 2.29 -8.75
N ASP A 9 -12.85 2.00 -9.86
CA ASP A 9 -11.61 2.61 -10.40
C ASP A 9 -11.74 4.01 -11.01
N ASN A 10 -12.91 4.63 -10.93
CA ASN A 10 -13.18 5.86 -11.68
C ASN A 10 -13.20 7.10 -10.77
N GLU A 11 -13.00 6.94 -9.46
CA GLU A 11 -13.04 8.04 -8.51
C GLU A 11 -12.22 7.72 -7.26
N ALA A 12 -11.32 8.62 -6.87
CA ALA A 12 -10.56 8.50 -5.63
C ALA A 12 -10.31 9.86 -4.99
N VAL A 13 -10.03 9.84 -3.68
CA VAL A 13 -9.60 11.02 -2.94
C VAL A 13 -8.28 10.71 -2.24
N TYR A 14 -7.32 11.59 -2.46
CA TYR A 14 -6.01 11.53 -1.81
C TYR A 14 -5.85 12.72 -0.86
N LEU A 15 -5.48 12.47 0.39
CA LEU A 15 -5.06 13.49 1.33
C LEU A 15 -3.55 13.72 1.17
N LEU A 16 -3.17 14.93 0.77
CA LEU A 16 -1.79 15.35 0.53
C LEU A 16 -1.29 16.20 1.72
N ASN A 17 -0.12 15.85 2.26
CA ASN A 17 0.56 16.51 3.38
C ASN A 17 -0.35 16.83 4.58
N GLU A 18 -1.38 16.01 4.77
CA GLU A 18 -2.43 16.23 5.78
C GLU A 18 -3.15 17.58 5.69
N GLN A 19 -3.07 18.30 4.57
CA GLN A 19 -3.60 19.66 4.42
C GLN A 19 -4.65 19.76 3.32
N THR A 20 -4.41 19.11 2.18
CA THR A 20 -5.24 19.26 0.99
C THR A 20 -5.79 17.92 0.53
N TYR A 21 -7.06 17.89 0.14
CA TYR A 21 -7.67 16.75 -0.51
C TYR A 21 -7.64 16.95 -2.02
N LEU A 22 -7.03 16.01 -2.75
CA LEU A 22 -7.11 15.88 -4.19
C LEU A 22 -8.19 14.87 -4.54
N HIS A 23 -9.29 15.35 -5.12
CA HIS A 23 -10.35 14.54 -5.67
C HIS A 23 -10.09 14.29 -7.15
N LEU A 24 -10.02 13.04 -7.58
CA LEU A 24 -9.87 12.65 -8.98
C LEU A 24 -11.08 11.84 -9.40
N ARG A 25 -11.65 12.16 -10.56
CA ARG A 25 -12.80 11.44 -11.11
C ARG A 25 -12.77 11.34 -12.62
N GLU A 26 -12.78 10.12 -13.13
CA GLU A 26 -12.88 9.85 -14.56
C GLU A 26 -14.25 10.29 -15.11
N ASN A 27 -14.22 10.90 -16.29
CA ASN A 27 -15.37 11.35 -17.04
C ASN A 27 -15.11 11.24 -18.55
N LEU A 28 -16.08 11.65 -19.38
CA LEU A 28 -15.97 11.55 -20.85
C LEU A 28 -14.83 12.40 -21.46
N GLN A 29 -14.29 13.36 -20.71
CA GLN A 29 -13.21 14.26 -21.12
C GLN A 29 -11.86 13.92 -20.47
N GLY A 30 -11.70 12.71 -19.92
CA GLY A 30 -10.48 12.29 -19.20
C GLY A 30 -10.71 12.19 -17.71
N VAL A 31 -9.87 12.83 -16.89
CA VAL A 31 -10.01 12.84 -15.43
C VAL A 31 -10.19 14.27 -14.93
N GLY A 32 -11.34 14.58 -14.36
CA GLY A 32 -11.58 15.84 -13.67
C GLY A 32 -10.92 15.81 -12.29
N TYR A 33 -10.40 16.95 -11.85
CA TYR A 33 -9.85 17.09 -10.51
C TYR A 33 -10.42 18.29 -9.77
N GLU A 34 -10.58 18.14 -8.45
CA GLU A 34 -10.95 19.22 -7.54
C GLU A 34 -10.02 19.14 -6.32
N VAL A 35 -9.50 20.29 -5.87
CA VAL A 35 -8.59 20.38 -4.73
C VAL A 35 -9.28 21.14 -3.61
N PHE A 36 -9.25 20.60 -2.40
CA PHE A 36 -9.86 21.21 -1.21
C PHE A 36 -8.83 21.37 -0.10
N ASP A 37 -8.63 22.60 0.39
CA ASP A 37 -7.93 22.82 1.65
C ASP A 37 -8.81 22.36 2.83
N LYS A 38 -8.25 21.68 3.83
CA LYS A 38 -8.99 21.20 5.01
C LYS A 38 -9.80 22.28 5.74
N ASN A 39 -9.35 23.54 5.66
CA ASN A 39 -9.96 24.68 6.33
C ASN A 39 -10.93 25.45 5.40
N SER A 40 -10.98 25.12 4.10
CA SER A 40 -11.86 25.76 3.13
C SER A 40 -13.00 24.81 2.71
N PRO A 41 -14.27 25.20 2.87
CA PRO A 41 -15.38 24.39 2.38
C PRO A 41 -15.54 24.43 0.85
N LEU A 42 -14.85 25.32 0.14
CA LEU A 42 -14.90 25.46 -1.31
C LEU A 42 -13.61 24.90 -1.95
N PRO A 43 -13.69 24.36 -3.18
CA PRO A 43 -12.50 23.94 -3.90
C PRO A 43 -11.60 25.16 -4.12
N VAL A 44 -10.30 24.98 -3.89
CA VAL A 44 -9.27 26.01 -4.14
C VAL A 44 -8.78 25.95 -5.57
N GLU A 45 -8.91 24.79 -6.21
CA GLU A 45 -8.54 24.53 -7.58
C GLU A 45 -9.49 23.49 -8.18
N GLU A 46 -9.82 23.65 -9.45
CA GLU A 46 -10.56 22.68 -10.24
C GLU A 46 -10.03 22.67 -11.68
N GLY A 47 -10.02 21.50 -12.30
CA GLY A 47 -9.53 21.38 -13.66
C GLY A 47 -9.83 20.01 -14.29
N GLN A 48 -9.28 19.81 -15.47
CA GLN A 48 -9.51 18.62 -16.28
C GLN A 48 -8.20 18.16 -16.90
N ILE A 49 -7.83 16.91 -16.64
CA ILE A 49 -6.68 16.25 -17.27
C ILE A 49 -7.20 15.54 -18.53
N PRO A 50 -6.75 15.94 -19.72
CA PRO A 50 -7.27 15.40 -20.96
C PRO A 50 -6.78 13.95 -21.19
N PRO A 51 -7.52 13.10 -21.92
CA PRO A 51 -7.14 11.71 -22.14
C PRO A 51 -5.77 11.55 -22.79
N GLU A 52 -5.37 12.49 -23.64
CA GLU A 52 -4.08 12.50 -24.32
C GLU A 52 -2.90 12.60 -23.34
N ALA A 53 -3.08 13.29 -22.21
CA ALA A 53 -2.07 13.40 -21.16
C ALA A 53 -1.95 12.12 -20.31
N LEU A 54 -3.02 11.32 -20.22
CA LEU A 54 -3.06 10.09 -19.43
C LEU A 54 -2.55 8.87 -20.20
N GLY A 55 -2.46 8.94 -21.53
CA GLY A 55 -2.09 7.82 -22.37
C GLY A 55 -3.12 6.67 -22.33
N ASN A 56 -2.72 5.49 -22.80
CA ASN A 56 -3.57 4.30 -22.84
C ASN A 56 -3.24 3.37 -21.67
N THR A 57 -3.66 3.78 -20.47
CA THR A 57 -3.47 3.04 -19.21
C THR A 57 -4.81 2.56 -18.65
N GLN A 58 -4.79 1.41 -17.97
CA GLN A 58 -5.93 0.95 -17.18
C GLN A 58 -6.01 1.65 -15.82
N ARG A 59 -4.89 2.18 -15.31
CA ARG A 59 -4.77 2.84 -14.01
C ARG A 59 -4.91 4.35 -14.13
N ARG A 60 -6.08 4.78 -14.59
CA ARG A 60 -6.30 6.18 -15.00
C ARG A 60 -6.25 7.16 -13.84
N ILE A 61 -6.70 6.75 -12.66
CA ILE A 61 -6.70 7.60 -11.47
C ILE A 61 -5.29 7.77 -10.91
N GLU A 62 -4.51 6.70 -10.84
CA GLU A 62 -3.11 6.72 -10.40
C GLU A 62 -2.25 7.51 -11.37
N THR A 63 -2.49 7.35 -12.67
CA THR A 63 -1.82 8.15 -13.72
C THR A 63 -2.20 9.62 -13.62
N ALA A 64 -3.48 9.94 -13.39
CA ALA A 64 -3.93 11.32 -13.19
C ALA A 64 -3.33 11.93 -11.91
N ARG A 65 -3.17 11.16 -10.84
CA ARG A 65 -2.46 11.58 -9.63
C ARG A 65 -1.00 11.89 -9.95
N ALA A 66 -0.29 10.98 -10.60
CA ALA A 66 1.11 11.19 -10.98
C ALA A 66 1.28 12.44 -11.85
N TYR A 67 0.38 12.63 -12.83
CA TYR A 67 0.35 13.83 -13.67
C TYR A 67 0.12 15.11 -12.85
N TYR A 68 -0.91 15.13 -11.99
CA TYR A 68 -1.22 16.29 -11.16
C TYR A 68 -0.04 16.68 -10.26
N LEU A 69 0.57 15.69 -9.60
CA LEU A 69 1.72 15.91 -8.73
C LEU A 69 2.93 16.46 -9.48
N ALA A 70 3.19 15.99 -10.70
CA ALA A 70 4.32 16.46 -11.51
C ALA A 70 4.14 17.91 -12.01
N GLU A 71 2.91 18.32 -12.32
CA GLU A 71 2.61 19.65 -12.87
C GLU A 71 2.41 20.74 -11.80
N HIS A 72 1.93 20.38 -10.61
CA HIS A 72 1.46 21.36 -9.61
C HIS A 72 2.29 21.38 -8.31
N GLN A 73 3.29 20.50 -8.15
CA GLN A 73 4.11 20.46 -6.94
C GLN A 73 5.59 20.62 -7.29
N ASP A 74 6.17 21.77 -6.90
CA ASP A 74 7.60 22.04 -7.04
C ASP A 74 8.46 21.21 -6.08
N GLU A 75 7.90 20.82 -4.92
CA GLU A 75 8.53 19.96 -3.92
C GLU A 75 7.79 18.62 -3.81
N PRO A 76 8.50 17.50 -3.56
CA PRO A 76 7.87 16.20 -3.42
C PRO A 76 6.88 16.20 -2.24
N VAL A 77 5.68 15.64 -2.47
CA VAL A 77 4.67 15.49 -1.44
C VAL A 77 5.16 14.46 -0.41
N GLY A 78 5.49 14.94 0.79
CA GLY A 78 5.99 14.10 1.86
C GLY A 78 4.99 13.05 2.34
N ARG A 79 3.69 13.26 2.15
CA ARG A 79 2.65 12.32 2.58
C ARG A 79 1.43 12.30 1.67
N ILE A 80 1.14 11.16 1.05
CA ILE A 80 -0.06 10.94 0.23
C ILE A 80 -0.88 9.82 0.87
N GLN A 81 -2.15 10.01 1.15
CA GLN A 81 -3.00 9.00 1.81
C GLN A 81 -4.29 8.79 1.03
N ASN A 82 -4.62 7.54 0.68
CA ASN A 82 -5.91 7.24 0.05
C ASN A 82 -7.02 7.28 1.12
N VAL A 83 -8.01 8.15 0.91
CA VAL A 83 -9.14 8.32 1.83
C VAL A 83 -10.45 8.15 1.08
N ALA A 84 -11.51 7.84 1.82
CA ALA A 84 -12.82 7.61 1.25
C ALA A 84 -13.37 8.86 0.53
N VAL A 85 -14.03 8.66 -0.61
CA VAL A 85 -14.71 9.72 -1.38
C VAL A 85 -15.72 10.47 -0.51
N THR A 86 -16.43 9.76 0.36
CA THR A 86 -17.42 10.32 1.31
C THR A 86 -16.81 11.34 2.28
N THR A 87 -15.48 11.37 2.46
CA THR A 87 -14.80 12.42 3.24
C THR A 87 -15.13 13.82 2.72
N LEU A 88 -15.34 13.96 1.40
CA LEU A 88 -15.62 15.25 0.77
C LEU A 88 -17.07 15.75 0.95
N GLU A 89 -17.94 15.02 1.65
CA GLU A 89 -19.32 15.44 1.94
C GLU A 89 -19.41 16.65 2.86
N LYS A 90 -18.38 16.80 3.70
CA LYS A 90 -18.23 17.94 4.60
C LYS A 90 -17.93 19.24 3.81
N PHE A 91 -17.48 19.12 2.57
CA PHE A 91 -17.13 20.21 1.66
C PHE A 91 -18.26 20.50 0.67
N ARG A 92 -18.25 21.66 0.01
CA ARG A 92 -19.20 22.04 -1.06
C ARG A 92 -18.83 21.41 -2.40
N SER A 93 -18.40 20.15 -2.37
CA SER A 93 -17.94 19.34 -3.49
C SER A 93 -19.09 18.78 -4.34
N GLY A 94 -18.75 18.23 -5.51
CA GLY A 94 -19.68 17.42 -6.30
C GLY A 94 -20.19 16.18 -5.55
N VAL A 95 -19.40 15.63 -4.62
CA VAL A 95 -19.81 14.51 -3.73
C VAL A 95 -21.00 14.90 -2.87
N ARG A 96 -20.93 16.04 -2.17
CA ARG A 96 -22.03 16.55 -1.33
C ARG A 96 -23.32 16.75 -2.12
N ARG A 97 -23.23 17.22 -3.37
CA ARG A 97 -24.41 17.45 -4.23
C ARG A 97 -25.06 16.12 -4.65
N ARG A 98 -24.25 15.09 -4.97
CA ARG A 98 -24.73 13.79 -5.48
C ARG A 98 -25.53 12.97 -4.47
N ARG A 99 -25.23 13.08 -3.18
CA ARG A 99 -25.94 12.34 -2.11
C ARG A 99 -27.46 12.56 -2.13
N ASN A 100 -27.92 13.74 -2.51
CA ASN A 100 -29.35 14.08 -2.51
C ASN A 100 -30.08 13.67 -3.81
N LEU A 101 -29.36 13.42 -4.91
CA LEU A 101 -29.96 13.20 -6.23
C LEU A 101 -29.88 11.73 -6.70
N ALA A 102 -28.88 10.96 -6.28
CA ALA A 102 -28.75 9.54 -6.62
C ALA A 102 -27.82 8.81 -5.60
N PRO A 103 -28.38 8.22 -4.52
CA PRO A 103 -27.59 7.54 -3.48
C PRO A 103 -26.65 6.46 -4.05
N ARG A 104 -27.04 5.81 -5.16
CA ARG A 104 -26.30 4.71 -5.80
C ARG A 104 -24.99 5.10 -6.50
N SER A 105 -24.63 6.39 -6.55
CA SER A 105 -23.40 6.86 -7.25
C SER A 105 -22.20 7.06 -6.34
N LEU A 106 -22.38 6.96 -5.02
CA LEU A 106 -21.29 7.04 -4.05
C LEU A 106 -21.03 5.65 -3.45
N PRO A 107 -19.80 5.36 -3.01
CA PRO A 107 -19.53 4.18 -2.20
C PRO A 107 -20.31 4.24 -0.89
N ASP A 108 -21.08 3.18 -0.58
CA ASP A 108 -21.80 3.03 0.70
C ASP A 108 -21.04 2.12 1.70
N ASN A 109 -19.86 1.63 1.31
CA ASN A 109 -19.08 0.61 2.02
C ASN A 109 -17.74 1.15 2.53
N ASP A 110 -17.62 2.45 2.81
CA ASP A 110 -16.38 2.99 3.37
C ASP A 110 -16.25 2.63 4.85
N VAL A 111 -15.03 2.28 5.27
CA VAL A 111 -14.76 1.90 6.67
C VAL A 111 -14.48 3.15 7.50
N ARG A 112 -15.21 3.29 8.61
CA ARG A 112 -15.12 4.44 9.53
C ARG A 112 -14.17 4.16 10.69
N PHE A 113 -13.20 5.04 10.89
CA PHE A 113 -12.34 5.03 12.08
C PHE A 113 -12.76 6.13 13.05
N ILE A 114 -12.84 5.78 14.33
CA ILE A 114 -13.31 6.67 15.40
C ILE A 114 -12.33 6.70 16.57
N ASP A 115 -12.41 7.74 17.39
CA ASP A 115 -11.82 7.74 18.72
C ASP A 115 -12.73 7.02 19.75
N PRO A 116 -12.25 6.76 20.99
CA PRO A 116 -13.07 6.14 22.03
C PRO A 116 -14.30 6.97 22.45
N MET A 117 -14.32 8.27 22.13
CA MET A 117 -15.44 9.17 22.39
C MET A 117 -16.46 9.16 21.24
N TYR A 118 -16.31 8.27 20.27
CA TYR A 118 -17.18 8.09 19.12
C TYR A 118 -17.09 9.21 18.07
N ASN A 119 -16.06 10.06 18.14
CA ASN A 119 -15.80 11.05 17.11
C ASN A 119 -15.14 10.39 15.90
N GLU A 120 -15.65 10.68 14.71
CA GLU A 120 -15.05 10.20 13.45
C GLU A 120 -13.71 10.90 13.20
N LEU A 121 -12.65 10.09 13.06
CA LEU A 121 -11.31 10.56 12.73
C LEU A 121 -11.15 10.69 11.21
N PHE A 122 -11.40 9.59 10.49
CA PHE A 122 -11.30 9.51 9.04
C PHE A 122 -12.08 8.30 8.51
N ARG A 123 -12.14 8.19 7.18
CA ARG A 123 -12.71 7.06 6.45
C ARG A 123 -11.74 6.58 5.37
N VAL A 124 -11.73 5.27 5.16
CA VAL A 124 -10.92 4.60 4.12
C VAL A 124 -11.89 3.83 3.21
N PRO A 125 -11.67 3.80 1.88
CA PRO A 125 -12.51 2.98 1.01
C PRO A 125 -12.43 1.50 1.39
N ASP A 126 -13.48 0.75 1.05
CA ASP A 126 -13.50 -0.71 1.21
C ASP A 126 -12.30 -1.37 0.52
N GLY A 127 -11.55 -2.17 1.26
CA GLY A 127 -10.33 -2.82 0.77
C GLY A 127 -9.09 -1.94 0.80
N GLY A 128 -9.17 -0.71 1.32
CA GLY A 128 -8.00 0.15 1.57
C GLY A 128 -7.15 -0.35 2.73
N VAL A 129 -6.06 0.37 3.02
CA VAL A 129 -5.05 -0.04 4.00
C VAL A 129 -4.87 1.05 5.06
N VAL A 130 -4.76 0.64 6.32
CA VAL A 130 -4.38 1.53 7.42
C VAL A 130 -3.04 1.12 7.98
N GLN A 131 -2.28 2.12 8.43
CA GLN A 131 -1.04 1.92 9.17
C GLN A 131 -1.27 2.22 10.64
N MET A 132 -0.78 1.32 11.50
CA MET A 132 -0.73 1.51 12.94
C MET A 132 0.72 1.74 13.36
N THR A 133 0.96 2.82 14.09
CA THR A 133 2.28 3.17 14.64
C THR A 133 2.20 3.10 16.16
N TYR A 134 3.01 2.22 16.76
CA TYR A 134 3.07 2.00 18.21
C TYR A 134 4.08 2.94 18.89
N PRO A 135 4.00 3.15 20.22
CA PRO A 135 4.90 4.07 20.94
C PRO A 135 6.40 3.74 20.86
N ASP A 136 6.74 2.48 20.57
CA ASP A 136 8.11 2.01 20.35
C ASP A 136 8.62 2.29 18.93
N GLY A 137 7.79 2.90 18.08
CA GLY A 137 8.10 3.20 16.69
C GLY A 137 7.81 2.04 15.73
N HIS A 138 7.37 0.87 16.23
CA HIS A 138 6.97 -0.22 15.34
C HIS A 138 5.75 0.16 14.54
N GLN A 139 5.79 -0.18 13.25
CA GLN A 139 4.72 0.09 12.31
C GLN A 139 4.21 -1.22 11.72
N ARG A 140 2.91 -1.27 11.46
CA ARG A 140 2.25 -2.39 10.78
C ARG A 140 1.11 -1.86 9.94
N SER A 141 1.00 -2.35 8.71
CA SER A 141 -0.08 -2.00 7.80
C SER A 141 -1.02 -3.19 7.62
N GLU A 142 -2.32 -2.91 7.68
CA GLU A 142 -3.38 -3.91 7.57
C GLU A 142 -4.46 -3.46 6.58
N LYS A 143 -4.83 -4.38 5.70
CA LYS A 143 -5.98 -4.22 4.83
C LYS A 143 -7.27 -4.21 5.65
N VAL A 144 -8.20 -3.36 5.25
CA VAL A 144 -9.48 -3.17 5.93
C VAL A 144 -10.63 -3.38 4.96
N GLU A 145 -11.55 -4.27 5.30
CA GLU A 145 -12.74 -4.57 4.52
C GLU A 145 -13.99 -4.18 5.31
N TYR A 146 -14.94 -3.52 4.64
CA TYR A 146 -16.21 -3.14 5.22
C TYR A 146 -17.13 -4.35 5.38
N LEU A 147 -17.81 -4.46 6.52
CA LEU A 147 -18.84 -5.47 6.74
C LEU A 147 -20.19 -4.82 6.99
N ASP A 148 -20.25 -3.89 7.95
CA ASP A 148 -21.41 -3.05 8.24
C ASP A 148 -20.95 -1.74 8.94
N ASP A 149 -21.90 -0.91 9.36
CA ASP A 149 -21.63 0.40 9.98
C ASP A 149 -20.86 0.34 11.31
N TYR A 150 -20.73 -0.84 11.91
CA TYR A 150 -20.11 -1.08 13.20
C TYR A 150 -18.99 -2.11 13.17
N HIS A 151 -18.95 -2.97 12.15
CA HIS A 151 -17.96 -4.03 12.00
C HIS A 151 -17.10 -3.82 10.76
N MET A 152 -15.80 -4.02 10.95
CA MET A 152 -14.83 -4.08 9.88
C MET A 152 -14.00 -5.35 10.04
N LYS A 153 -13.47 -5.86 8.93
CA LYS A 153 -12.39 -6.84 8.97
C LYS A 153 -11.08 -6.09 8.78
N ILE A 154 -10.20 -6.18 9.78
CA ILE A 154 -8.85 -5.60 9.76
C ILE A 154 -7.84 -6.74 9.90
N GLY A 155 -6.99 -6.88 8.88
CA GLY A 155 -6.13 -8.05 8.71
C GLY A 155 -6.95 -9.33 8.60
N SER A 156 -6.71 -10.29 9.51
CA SER A 156 -7.44 -11.56 9.59
C SER A 156 -8.63 -11.53 10.57
N SER A 157 -8.87 -10.42 11.25
CA SER A 157 -9.82 -10.33 12.36
C SER A 157 -11.02 -9.44 12.05
N VAL A 158 -12.22 -9.90 12.44
CA VAL A 158 -13.42 -9.05 12.47
C VAL A 158 -13.46 -8.35 13.81
N GLN A 159 -13.62 -7.02 13.79
CA GLN A 159 -13.65 -6.20 14.99
C GLN A 159 -14.79 -5.17 14.92
N HIS A 160 -15.35 -4.85 16.08
CA HIS A 160 -16.24 -3.71 16.22
C HIS A 160 -15.43 -2.41 16.28
N ILE A 161 -15.89 -1.34 15.61
CA ILE A 161 -15.15 -0.07 15.51
C ILE A 161 -14.79 0.54 16.88
N CYS A 162 -15.67 0.39 17.89
CA CYS A 162 -15.37 0.84 19.26
C CYS A 162 -14.29 0.00 19.95
N GLU A 163 -14.32 -1.32 19.76
CA GLU A 163 -13.31 -2.22 20.33
C GLU A 163 -11.93 -1.89 19.76
N PHE A 164 -11.86 -1.65 18.45
CA PHE A 164 -10.65 -1.22 17.79
C PHE A 164 -10.16 0.14 18.32
N ALA A 165 -11.06 1.13 18.46
CA ALA A 165 -10.71 2.45 18.99
C ALA A 165 -10.19 2.40 20.44
N GLU A 166 -10.85 1.63 21.31
CA GLU A 166 -10.40 1.39 22.69
C GLU A 166 -9.05 0.68 22.73
N ARG A 167 -8.82 -0.29 21.83
CA ARG A 167 -7.55 -1.00 21.71
C ARG A 167 -6.42 -0.04 21.34
N MET A 168 -6.62 0.82 20.32
CA MET A 168 -5.62 1.81 19.89
C MET A 168 -5.31 2.81 21.00
N ALA A 169 -6.34 3.32 21.69
CA ALA A 169 -6.16 4.24 22.81
C ALA A 169 -5.40 3.58 23.98
N ARG A 170 -5.73 2.33 24.33
CA ARG A 170 -5.05 1.57 25.39
C ARG A 170 -3.58 1.30 25.07
N SER A 171 -3.26 0.99 23.81
CA SER A 171 -1.88 0.79 23.37
C SER A 171 -1.13 2.09 23.09
N HIS A 172 -1.79 3.24 23.15
CA HIS A 172 -1.26 4.53 22.70
C HIS A 172 -0.75 4.50 21.25
N ALA A 173 -1.35 3.63 20.43
CA ALA A 173 -1.00 3.51 19.02
C ALA A 173 -1.79 4.54 18.22
N ILE A 174 -1.15 5.07 17.17
CA ILE A 174 -1.79 5.96 16.21
C ILE A 174 -2.23 5.10 15.02
N VAL A 175 -3.47 5.28 14.58
CA VAL A 175 -4.01 4.66 13.37
C VAL A 175 -4.34 5.73 12.36
N GLU A 176 -4.01 5.47 11.11
CA GLU A 176 -4.16 6.40 10.00
C GLU A 176 -4.24 5.65 8.68
N PRO A 177 -4.84 6.23 7.62
CA PRO A 177 -4.73 5.66 6.28
C PRO A 177 -3.25 5.46 5.92
N GLU A 178 -2.91 4.34 5.29
CA GLU A 178 -1.51 4.08 4.97
C GLU A 178 -0.96 5.15 4.01
N PRO A 179 0.18 5.77 4.34
CA PRO A 179 0.82 6.71 3.43
C PRO A 179 1.43 5.97 2.23
N LEU A 180 1.08 6.43 1.04
CA LEU A 180 1.78 6.13 -0.20
C LEU A 180 3.05 6.98 -0.26
N THR A 181 4.20 6.32 -0.41
CA THR A 181 5.52 6.96 -0.35
C THR A 181 6.20 6.97 -1.71
N GLN A 182 6.96 8.03 -1.99
CA GLN A 182 7.78 8.15 -3.21
C GLN A 182 9.13 7.42 -3.06
N GLN A 183 9.17 6.37 -2.24
CA GLN A 183 10.38 5.56 -2.08
C GLN A 183 10.57 4.68 -3.32
N GLU A 184 11.81 4.60 -3.79
CA GLU A 184 12.18 3.75 -4.93
C GLU A 184 12.54 2.32 -4.51
N GLN A 185 12.67 2.04 -3.22
CA GLN A 185 12.92 0.68 -2.72
C GLN A 185 12.40 0.52 -1.29
N ARG A 186 11.86 -0.67 -0.98
CA ARG A 186 11.41 -1.02 0.36
C ARG A 186 11.32 -2.53 0.54
N ALA A 187 11.45 -2.96 1.79
CA ALA A 187 11.26 -4.35 2.20
C ALA A 187 10.12 -4.44 3.22
N TRP A 188 9.40 -5.57 3.20
CA TRP A 188 8.36 -5.89 4.18
C TRP A 188 8.55 -7.29 4.72
N ASN A 189 8.28 -7.44 6.02
CA ASN A 189 8.03 -8.71 6.66
C ASN A 189 6.53 -8.99 6.65
N LEU A 190 6.14 -10.11 6.06
CA LEU A 190 4.76 -10.55 5.89
C LEU A 190 4.41 -11.62 6.93
N GLU A 191 4.05 -11.18 8.14
CA GLU A 191 3.69 -12.06 9.28
C GLU A 191 4.77 -13.12 9.64
N TYR A 192 6.05 -12.82 9.45
CA TYR A 192 7.22 -13.72 9.63
C TYR A 192 7.31 -14.92 8.68
N ASP A 193 6.26 -15.20 7.92
CA ASP A 193 6.21 -16.33 6.99
C ASP A 193 6.91 -16.02 5.66
N TYR A 194 6.94 -14.75 5.26
CA TYR A 194 7.52 -14.29 4.01
C TYR A 194 8.19 -12.93 4.16
N TYR A 195 9.09 -12.63 3.22
CA TYR A 195 9.62 -11.29 3.01
C TYR A 195 9.38 -10.87 1.57
N LEU A 196 9.08 -9.58 1.38
CA LEU A 196 8.91 -8.99 0.05
C LEU A 196 9.86 -7.80 -0.07
N THR A 197 10.63 -7.75 -1.14
CA THR A 197 11.38 -6.54 -1.54
C THR A 197 10.82 -6.03 -2.85
N VAL A 198 10.64 -4.71 -2.95
CA VAL A 198 10.22 -4.03 -4.17
C VAL A 198 11.22 -2.90 -4.44
N GLN A 199 11.60 -2.73 -5.70
CA GLN A 199 12.54 -1.72 -6.15
C GLN A 199 12.14 -1.18 -7.52
N ALA A 200 12.24 0.14 -7.72
CA ALA A 200 12.05 0.78 -9.01
C ALA A 200 13.24 0.50 -9.93
N ASP A 201 12.95 0.13 -11.17
CA ASP A 201 13.91 -0.04 -12.27
C ASP A 201 13.37 0.66 -13.53
N ASN A 202 13.96 1.80 -13.90
CA ASN A 202 13.79 2.46 -15.21
C ASN A 202 12.34 2.54 -15.74
N GLY A 203 11.37 2.90 -14.88
CA GLY A 203 9.96 3.01 -15.25
C GLY A 203 9.14 1.73 -15.08
N SER A 204 9.65 0.81 -14.27
CA SER A 204 8.98 -0.42 -13.84
C SER A 204 9.39 -0.78 -12.42
N TRP A 205 8.77 -1.79 -11.84
CA TRP A 205 9.06 -2.25 -10.48
C TRP A 205 9.51 -3.70 -10.50
N ASP A 206 10.73 -3.96 -10.04
CA ASP A 206 11.22 -5.30 -9.77
C ASP A 206 10.86 -5.71 -8.35
N TYR A 207 10.45 -6.96 -8.17
CA TYR A 207 10.21 -7.51 -6.84
C TYR A 207 10.85 -8.88 -6.65
N ALA A 208 11.12 -9.20 -5.39
CA ALA A 208 11.53 -10.53 -4.97
C ALA A 208 10.74 -10.95 -3.73
N LEU A 209 10.15 -12.14 -3.79
CA LEU A 209 9.41 -12.76 -2.70
C LEU A 209 10.29 -13.87 -2.11
N TYR A 210 10.42 -13.87 -0.79
CA TYR A 210 11.19 -14.83 -0.03
C TYR A 210 10.31 -15.53 0.99
N GLN A 211 10.67 -16.76 1.36
CA GLN A 211 10.12 -17.45 2.51
C GLN A 211 10.71 -16.89 3.83
N GLY A 212 10.11 -17.22 4.97
CA GLY A 212 10.54 -16.74 6.30
C GLY A 212 11.96 -17.15 6.70
N ASP A 213 12.54 -18.15 6.05
CA ASP A 213 13.96 -18.51 6.18
C ASP A 213 14.88 -17.76 5.19
N CYS A 214 14.36 -16.71 4.54
CA CYS A 214 14.99 -15.90 3.50
C CYS A 214 15.42 -16.68 2.25
N CYS A 215 14.83 -17.84 1.98
CA CYS A 215 14.98 -18.50 0.68
C CYS A 215 14.14 -17.79 -0.38
N LEU A 216 14.75 -17.49 -1.53
CA LEU A 216 14.09 -16.83 -2.64
C LEU A 216 13.03 -17.77 -3.24
N LEU A 217 11.79 -17.30 -3.30
CA LEU A 217 10.68 -18.02 -3.92
C LEU A 217 10.48 -17.58 -5.38
N GLU A 218 10.45 -16.28 -5.60
CA GLU A 218 10.12 -15.71 -6.91
C GLU A 218 10.80 -14.36 -7.10
N ARG A 219 11.12 -14.06 -8.36
CA ARG A 219 11.39 -12.70 -8.84
C ARG A 219 10.41 -12.37 -9.95
N GLY A 220 9.91 -11.15 -9.94
CA GLY A 220 9.02 -10.67 -10.97
C GLY A 220 9.19 -9.18 -11.23
N LYS A 221 8.40 -8.71 -12.19
CA LYS A 221 8.44 -7.34 -12.70
C LYS A 221 7.03 -6.85 -12.94
N ILE A 222 6.76 -5.60 -12.56
CA ILE A 222 5.48 -4.92 -12.76
C ILE A 222 5.74 -3.65 -13.58
N ASP A 223 5.16 -3.60 -14.78
CA ASP A 223 5.23 -2.45 -15.68
C ASP A 223 4.10 -1.46 -15.36
N ALA A 224 4.23 -0.75 -14.23
CA ALA A 224 3.26 0.24 -13.74
C ALA A 224 3.97 1.42 -13.05
N PRO A 225 4.65 2.31 -13.81
CA PRO A 225 5.39 3.45 -13.25
C PRO A 225 4.51 4.48 -12.51
N GLU A 226 3.20 4.49 -12.76
CA GLU A 226 2.24 5.37 -12.11
C GLU A 226 1.90 4.98 -10.65
N LEU A 227 2.21 3.74 -10.28
CA LEU A 227 1.96 3.22 -8.95
C LEU A 227 3.04 3.64 -7.96
N MET A 228 2.60 3.88 -6.73
CA MET A 228 3.50 4.05 -5.59
C MET A 228 3.89 2.69 -5.04
N ILE A 229 5.00 2.61 -4.30
CA ILE A 229 5.58 1.33 -3.90
C ILE A 229 4.64 0.48 -3.03
N GLU A 230 3.77 1.10 -2.23
CA GLU A 230 2.73 0.42 -1.44
C GLU A 230 1.62 -0.18 -2.33
N GLU A 231 1.27 0.47 -3.43
CA GLU A 231 0.27 -0.04 -4.39
C GLU A 231 0.84 -1.21 -5.18
N VAL A 232 2.12 -1.13 -5.57
CA VAL A 232 2.85 -2.24 -6.18
C VAL A 232 2.90 -3.45 -5.25
N ARG A 233 3.21 -3.22 -3.97
CA ARG A 233 3.15 -4.26 -2.93
C ARG A 233 1.78 -4.92 -2.92
N ASP A 234 0.70 -4.14 -2.91
CA ASP A 234 -0.66 -4.68 -2.83
C ASP A 234 -1.05 -5.51 -4.07
N GLU A 235 -0.61 -5.13 -5.27
CA GLU A 235 -0.77 -5.94 -6.49
C GLU A 235 -0.03 -7.29 -6.39
N ILE A 236 1.20 -7.27 -5.87
CA ILE A 236 2.00 -8.49 -5.65
C ILE A 236 1.29 -9.39 -4.64
N LEU A 237 0.89 -8.84 -3.49
CA LEU A 237 0.21 -9.60 -2.43
C LEU A 237 -1.14 -10.16 -2.91
N TYR A 238 -1.87 -9.42 -3.74
CA TYR A 238 -3.09 -9.91 -4.37
C TYR A 238 -2.82 -11.13 -5.24
N SER A 239 -1.85 -11.03 -6.15
CA SER A 239 -1.50 -12.08 -7.11
C SER A 239 -1.00 -13.37 -6.43
N HIS A 240 -0.40 -13.24 -5.25
CA HIS A 240 0.14 -14.37 -4.47
C HIS A 240 -0.80 -14.87 -3.36
N ASN A 241 -2.03 -14.37 -3.27
CA ASN A 241 -3.00 -14.70 -2.19
C ASN A 241 -2.50 -14.37 -0.77
N LEU A 242 -1.65 -13.35 -0.64
CA LEU A 242 -1.07 -12.90 0.63
C LEU A 242 -1.75 -11.62 1.18
N ARG A 243 -2.87 -11.17 0.59
CA ARG A 243 -3.56 -9.91 0.94
C ARG A 243 -4.01 -9.75 2.40
N ASN A 244 -4.12 -10.86 3.16
CA ASN A 244 -4.52 -10.82 4.57
C ASN A 244 -3.31 -10.82 5.52
N LYS A 245 -2.08 -10.87 4.98
CA LYS A 245 -0.85 -10.84 5.77
C LYS A 245 -0.54 -9.41 6.20
N ASP A 246 -0.04 -9.31 7.41
CA ASP A 246 0.42 -8.05 7.97
C ASP A 246 1.69 -7.58 7.30
N CYS A 247 1.73 -6.30 6.94
CA CYS A 247 2.89 -5.71 6.30
C CYS A 247 3.66 -4.89 7.32
N ILE A 248 4.77 -5.44 7.83
CA ILE A 248 5.68 -4.74 8.72
C ILE A 248 6.83 -4.19 7.85
N PRO A 249 6.96 -2.86 7.68
CA PRO A 249 8.06 -2.32 6.91
C PRO A 249 9.39 -2.61 7.58
N LEU A 250 10.39 -2.94 6.76
CA LEU A 250 11.77 -3.13 7.17
C LEU A 250 12.66 -2.09 6.49
N THR A 251 13.72 -1.68 7.18
CA THR A 251 14.80 -0.95 6.50
C THR A 251 15.61 -1.91 5.62
N GLN A 252 16.34 -1.33 4.67
CA GLN A 252 17.22 -2.11 3.82
C GLN A 252 18.32 -2.81 4.64
N GLU A 253 18.84 -2.16 5.69
CA GLU A 253 19.84 -2.79 6.56
C GLU A 253 19.26 -3.96 7.35
N GLU A 254 18.03 -3.83 7.86
CA GLU A 254 17.36 -4.90 8.61
C GLU A 254 17.16 -6.14 7.75
N PHE A 255 16.71 -5.96 6.51
CA PHE A 255 16.54 -7.09 5.60
C PHE A 255 17.88 -7.67 5.11
N ALA A 256 18.86 -6.82 4.81
CA ALA A 256 20.20 -7.26 4.44
C ALA A 256 20.86 -8.08 5.56
N GLN A 257 20.68 -7.69 6.83
CA GLN A 257 21.18 -8.46 7.97
C GLN A 257 20.52 -9.85 8.04
N LYS A 258 19.21 -9.95 7.83
CA LYS A 258 18.51 -11.25 7.80
C LYS A 258 19.05 -12.18 6.70
N LEU A 259 19.32 -11.64 5.52
CA LEU A 259 19.95 -12.39 4.43
C LEU A 259 21.38 -12.82 4.78
N ALA A 260 22.16 -11.95 5.44
CA ALA A 260 23.52 -12.27 5.89
C ALA A 260 23.52 -13.40 6.93
N ASP A 261 22.65 -13.31 7.93
CA ASP A 261 22.48 -14.33 8.98
C ASP A 261 22.12 -15.70 8.36
N ARG A 262 21.19 -15.71 7.39
CA ARG A 262 20.84 -16.90 6.63
C ARG A 262 22.05 -17.48 5.91
N ASN A 263 22.81 -16.64 5.20
CA ASN A 263 23.97 -17.08 4.43
C ASN A 263 25.08 -17.64 5.34
N GLU A 264 25.26 -17.11 6.54
CA GLU A 264 26.16 -17.66 7.55
C GLU A 264 25.71 -19.04 8.02
N VAL A 265 24.42 -19.20 8.36
CA VAL A 265 23.84 -20.50 8.77
C VAL A 265 23.98 -21.54 7.67
N GLN A 266 23.69 -21.18 6.42
CA GLN A 266 23.86 -22.08 5.27
C GLN A 266 25.33 -22.43 5.04
N SER A 267 26.23 -21.46 5.17
CA SER A 267 27.67 -21.70 5.08
C SER A 267 28.17 -22.65 6.17
N TYR A 268 27.66 -22.51 7.41
CA TYR A 268 27.99 -23.40 8.51
C TYR A 268 27.46 -24.82 8.28
N ARG A 269 26.20 -24.97 7.84
CA ARG A 269 25.61 -26.27 7.45
C ARG A 269 26.41 -26.94 6.34
N MET A 270 26.81 -26.19 5.32
CA MET A 270 27.64 -26.70 4.22
C MET A 270 29.00 -27.20 4.72
N LYS A 271 29.66 -26.46 5.63
CA LYS A 271 30.93 -26.88 6.23
C LYS A 271 30.78 -28.17 7.06
N GLN A 272 29.75 -28.29 7.88
CA GLN A 272 29.47 -29.51 8.63
C GLN A 272 29.19 -30.70 7.70
N PHE A 273 28.46 -30.47 6.61
CA PHE A 273 28.14 -31.52 5.63
C PHE A 273 29.37 -31.99 4.84
N GLN A 274 30.24 -31.06 4.42
CA GLN A 274 31.52 -31.39 3.78
C GLN A 274 32.43 -32.21 4.71
N GLN A 275 32.37 -31.95 6.03
CA GLN A 275 33.12 -32.70 7.04
C GLN A 275 32.50 -34.07 7.35
N SER A 276 31.21 -34.29 7.07
CA SER A 276 30.52 -35.55 7.36
C SER A 276 30.57 -36.58 6.23
N GLY A 277 31.05 -36.22 5.03
CA GLY A 277 31.36 -37.17 3.96
C GLY A 277 30.15 -37.79 3.24
N HIS A 278 28.98 -37.14 3.24
CA HIS A 278 27.75 -37.65 2.59
C HIS A 278 27.47 -37.06 1.18
N ASP A 279 26.70 -37.85 0.41
CA ASP A 279 26.44 -37.85 -1.05
C ASP A 279 26.22 -36.51 -1.78
N CYS A 280 26.80 -36.44 -2.99
CA CYS A 280 26.84 -35.31 -3.92
C CYS A 280 25.48 -34.78 -4.40
N TYR A 281 24.38 -35.48 -4.15
CA TYR A 281 23.03 -35.13 -4.62
C TYR A 281 22.43 -33.91 -3.89
N LEU A 282 22.76 -33.71 -2.61
CA LEU A 282 22.29 -32.54 -1.81
C LEU A 282 23.00 -31.23 -2.21
N VAL A 283 24.21 -31.33 -2.77
CA VAL A 283 25.01 -30.17 -3.21
C VAL A 283 24.36 -29.45 -4.40
N MET A 284 23.73 -30.19 -5.31
CA MET A 284 23.07 -29.61 -6.49
C MET A 284 21.77 -28.87 -6.13
N GLN A 285 21.04 -29.34 -5.11
CA GLN A 285 19.82 -28.67 -4.62
C GLN A 285 20.14 -27.37 -3.88
N LEU A 286 21.23 -27.34 -3.09
CA LEU A 286 21.67 -26.14 -2.36
C LEU A 286 22.32 -25.07 -3.26
N GLN A 287 22.87 -25.44 -4.42
CA GLN A 287 23.45 -24.49 -5.38
C GLN A 287 22.41 -23.80 -6.28
N GLN A 288 21.22 -24.38 -6.48
CA GLN A 288 20.15 -23.74 -7.24
C GLN A 288 19.50 -22.55 -6.49
N ASP A 289 19.66 -22.46 -5.17
CA ASP A 289 19.13 -21.38 -4.32
C ASP A 289 20.16 -20.24 -4.06
N ALA A 290 21.31 -20.28 -4.74
CA ALA A 290 22.30 -19.21 -4.67
C ALA A 290 21.95 -18.13 -5.69
N ASP A 291 21.38 -17.03 -5.20
CA ASP A 291 21.03 -15.83 -5.96
C ASP A 291 22.26 -15.24 -6.70
N PRO A 292 22.37 -15.37 -8.04
CA PRO A 292 23.51 -14.86 -8.80
C PRO A 292 23.49 -13.34 -8.97
N ALA A 293 22.41 -12.66 -8.56
CA ALA A 293 22.17 -11.24 -8.80
C ALA A 293 22.35 -10.36 -7.56
N LEU A 294 22.92 -10.87 -6.46
CA LEU A 294 23.50 -10.04 -5.40
C LEU A 294 24.78 -9.35 -5.91
N ARG A 295 24.57 -8.34 -6.76
CA ARG A 295 25.56 -7.34 -7.12
C ARG A 295 25.46 -6.07 -6.29
N PHE A 296 24.89 -6.09 -5.08
CA PHE A 296 24.91 -4.92 -4.22
C PHE A 296 25.09 -5.29 -2.75
N ALA A 297 26.35 -5.52 -2.37
CA ALA A 297 26.97 -5.18 -1.08
C ALA A 297 28.48 -5.52 -1.07
N ALA A 298 29.16 -5.42 -2.22
CA ALA A 298 30.61 -5.58 -2.30
C ALA A 298 31.20 -4.75 -3.45
N MET A 299 30.94 -3.44 -3.48
CA MET A 299 31.86 -2.47 -4.08
C MET A 299 31.77 -1.13 -3.34
N ARG A 300 32.79 -0.95 -2.49
CA ARG A 300 33.26 0.24 -1.73
C ARG A 300 32.52 0.62 -0.47
#